data_AF-A0A945Z151-F1
#
_entry.id   AF-A0A945Z151-F1
#
_cell.length_a   1.000
_cell.length_b   1.000
_cell.length_c   1.000
_cell.angle_alpha   90.00
_cell.angle_beta   90.00
_cell.angle_gamma   90.00
#
_symmetry.space_group_name_H-M   'P 1'
#
loop_
_entity.id
_entity.type
_entity.pdbx_description
1 polymer ?
#
loop_
_entity_poly.entity_id
_entity_poly.type
_entity_poly.pdbx_seq_one_letter_code
_entity_poly.pdbx_strand_id
1 'polypeptide(L)'
;MYDDDADKVEQALGEICRVGKGSLEAMKAVQEFLRKEKRMPLRIVAMQTLSKIKTNPQTSTGTFKKPLIFECPGAEKIKRVEIIDVTCPHCNKKGTASAAGFENEFACESCGEIIERELAESCIEKCPVGSECVGPERYQKYMDGRKKA
;
A
#
# COMPACT_ATOMS: atom_id res chain seq x y z
N MET A 1 5.06 -36.81 7.68
CA MET A 1 5.24 -36.77 6.22
C MET A 1 4.89 -35.36 5.80
N TYR A 2 5.91 -34.48 5.74
CA TYR A 2 5.73 -33.22 5.04
C TYR A 2 5.55 -33.58 3.56
N ASP A 3 4.57 -32.93 2.94
CA ASP A 3 3.95 -33.29 1.67
C ASP A 3 5.01 -33.25 0.56
N ASP A 4 5.44 -34.39 0.01
CA ASP A 4 6.42 -34.47 -1.11
C ASP A 4 6.01 -33.58 -2.31
N ASP A 5 4.74 -33.21 -2.37
CA ASP A 5 4.17 -32.28 -3.34
C ASP A 5 4.52 -30.80 -3.07
N ALA A 6 4.68 -30.40 -1.81
CA ALA A 6 5.07 -29.04 -1.45
C ALA A 6 6.50 -28.73 -1.91
N ASP A 7 7.43 -29.66 -1.70
CA ASP A 7 8.85 -29.48 -2.09
C ASP A 7 8.99 -29.37 -3.62
N LYS A 8 8.21 -30.15 -4.37
CA LYS A 8 8.14 -30.06 -5.84
C LYS A 8 7.60 -28.71 -6.31
N VAL A 9 6.57 -28.20 -5.63
CA VAL A 9 5.98 -26.89 -5.95
C VAL A 9 6.95 -25.76 -5.65
N GLU A 10 7.68 -25.82 -4.53
CA GLU A 10 8.72 -24.84 -4.20
C GLU A 10 9.86 -24.86 -5.23
N GLN A 11 10.30 -26.04 -5.66
CA GLN A 11 11.31 -26.18 -6.70
C GLN A 11 10.84 -25.58 -8.03
N ALA A 12 9.61 -25.88 -8.46
CA ALA A 12 9.03 -25.35 -9.68
C ALA A 12 8.88 -23.81 -9.65
N LEU A 13 8.43 -23.25 -8.52
CA LEU A 13 8.38 -21.79 -8.31
C LEU A 13 9.78 -21.17 -8.33
N GLY A 14 10.77 -21.87 -7.76
CA GLY A 14 12.19 -21.48 -7.81
C GLY A 14 12.73 -21.44 -9.24
N GLU A 15 12.38 -22.41 -10.08
CA GLU A 15 12.75 -22.43 -11.51
C GLU A 15 12.10 -21.29 -12.28
N ILE A 16 10.79 -21.06 -12.09
CA ILE A 16 10.08 -19.92 -12.68
C ILE A 16 10.72 -18.59 -12.28
N CYS A 17 11.15 -18.46 -11.02
CA CYS A 17 11.87 -17.28 -10.56
C CYS A 17 13.20 -17.06 -11.30
N ARG A 18 13.94 -18.13 -11.61
CA ARG A 18 15.25 -18.06 -12.28
C ARG A 18 15.13 -17.70 -13.76
N VAL A 19 14.16 -18.29 -14.46
CA VAL A 19 14.06 -18.18 -15.93
C VAL A 19 12.97 -17.22 -16.42
N GLY A 20 11.97 -16.92 -15.59
CA GLY A 20 10.75 -16.21 -15.97
C GLY A 20 10.82 -14.68 -15.87
N LYS A 21 12.00 -14.09 -15.67
CA LYS A 21 12.14 -12.64 -15.48
C LYS A 21 11.63 -11.89 -16.70
N GLY A 22 10.53 -11.15 -16.52
CA GLY A 22 9.87 -10.39 -17.59
C GLY A 22 9.00 -11.19 -18.55
N SER A 23 8.81 -12.50 -18.32
CA SER A 23 7.89 -13.32 -19.11
C SER A 23 6.45 -13.12 -18.63
N LEU A 24 5.56 -12.74 -19.55
CA LEU A 24 4.14 -12.60 -19.30
C LEU A 24 3.48 -13.94 -18.97
N GLU A 25 3.95 -15.01 -19.62
CA GLU A 25 3.51 -16.39 -19.46
C GLU A 25 3.87 -16.89 -18.06
N ALA A 26 5.10 -16.65 -17.61
CA ALA A 26 5.54 -16.97 -16.25
C ALA A 26 4.71 -16.25 -15.19
N MET A 27 4.41 -14.96 -15.40
CA MET A 27 3.54 -14.19 -14.49
C MET A 27 2.12 -14.76 -14.42
N LYS A 28 1.52 -15.08 -15.58
CA LYS A 28 0.18 -15.69 -15.64
C LYS A 28 0.15 -17.05 -14.94
N ALA A 29 1.18 -17.87 -15.12
CA ALA A 29 1.26 -19.18 -14.48
C ALA A 29 1.30 -19.06 -12.94
N VAL A 30 2.10 -18.13 -12.40
CA VAL A 30 2.17 -17.91 -10.95
C VAL A 30 0.87 -17.31 -10.39
N GLN A 31 0.21 -16.42 -11.14
CA GLN A 31 -1.11 -15.89 -10.76
C GLN A 31 -2.19 -16.97 -10.74
N GLU A 32 -2.19 -17.87 -11.72
CA GLU A 32 -3.14 -18.99 -11.78
C GLU A 32 -2.90 -20.00 -10.65
N PHE A 33 -1.64 -20.25 -10.30
CA PHE A 33 -1.29 -21.02 -9.11
C PHE A 33 -1.86 -20.38 -7.83
N LEU A 34 -1.65 -19.07 -7.65
CA LEU A 34 -2.17 -18.32 -6.50
C LEU A 34 -3.70 -18.31 -6.40
N ARG A 35 -4.43 -18.55 -7.50
CA ARG A 35 -5.91 -18.68 -7.46
C ARG A 35 -6.36 -20.03 -6.90
N LYS A 36 -5.58 -21.09 -7.11
CA LYS A 36 -5.94 -22.47 -6.76
C LYS A 36 -5.36 -22.92 -5.41
N GLU A 37 -4.16 -22.44 -5.07
CA GLU A 37 -3.44 -22.87 -3.87
C GLU A 37 -3.99 -22.21 -2.59
N LYS A 38 -4.26 -23.02 -1.57
CA LYS A 38 -4.77 -22.57 -0.25
C LYS A 38 -3.71 -22.62 0.85
N ARG A 39 -2.64 -23.40 0.66
CA ARG A 39 -1.55 -23.55 1.63
C ARG A 39 -0.72 -22.27 1.71
N MET A 40 -0.75 -21.60 2.85
CA MET A 40 -0.08 -20.31 3.06
C MET A 40 1.44 -20.30 2.78
N PRO A 41 2.23 -21.33 3.15
CA PRO A 41 3.66 -21.35 2.85
C PRO A 41 3.94 -21.25 1.34
N LEU A 42 3.24 -22.03 0.53
CA LEU A 42 3.41 -22.05 -0.92
C LEU A 42 2.89 -20.77 -1.59
N ARG A 43 1.82 -20.18 -1.04
CA ARG A 43 1.33 -18.87 -1.48
C ARG A 43 2.38 -17.77 -1.25
N ILE A 44 3.06 -17.78 -0.10
CA ILE A 44 4.13 -16.81 0.20
C ILE A 44 5.27 -16.96 -0.82
N VAL A 45 5.73 -18.18 -1.08
CA VAL A 45 6.78 -18.47 -2.08
C VAL A 45 6.35 -18.02 -3.49
N ALA A 46 5.10 -18.27 -3.87
CA ALA A 46 4.56 -17.84 -5.16
C ALA A 46 4.43 -16.31 -5.26
N MET A 47 4.01 -15.61 -4.20
CA MET A 47 3.97 -14.14 -4.18
C MET A 47 5.36 -13.52 -4.31
N GLN A 48 6.37 -14.08 -3.62
CA GLN A 48 7.76 -13.66 -3.76
C GLN A 48 8.28 -13.90 -5.18
N THR A 49 7.94 -15.06 -5.76
CA THR A 49 8.28 -15.40 -7.15
C THR A 49 7.67 -14.38 -8.11
N LEU A 50 6.38 -14.08 -7.99
CA LEU A 50 5.67 -13.09 -8.81
C LEU A 50 6.34 -11.72 -8.72
N SER A 51 6.76 -11.29 -7.53
CA SER A 51 7.46 -10.03 -7.33
C SER A 51 8.83 -9.98 -8.00
N LYS A 52 9.54 -11.12 -8.09
CA LYS A 52 10.87 -11.21 -8.69
C LYS A 52 10.81 -11.31 -10.22
N ILE A 53 9.79 -11.98 -10.76
CA ILE A 53 9.62 -12.14 -12.21
C ILE A 53 8.95 -10.93 -12.87
N LYS A 54 8.17 -10.14 -12.12
CA LYS A 54 7.56 -8.92 -12.62
C LYS A 54 8.65 -7.90 -12.95
N THR A 55 8.98 -7.78 -14.24
CA THR A 55 9.69 -6.61 -14.74
C THR A 55 8.77 -5.42 -14.53
N ASN A 56 9.27 -4.36 -13.89
CA ASN A 56 8.54 -3.12 -13.73
C ASN A 56 8.27 -2.54 -15.13
N PRO A 57 7.05 -2.63 -15.67
CA PRO A 57 6.72 -2.01 -16.94
C PRO A 57 6.34 -0.57 -16.60
N GLN A 58 7.34 0.21 -16.22
CA GLN A 58 7.25 1.67 -16.31
C GLN A 58 8.07 2.04 -17.53
N THR A 59 7.54 1.75 -18.72
CA THR A 59 7.78 2.62 -19.86
C THR A 59 7.12 3.94 -19.50
N SER A 60 7.90 4.82 -18.85
CA SER A 60 7.54 6.21 -18.64
C SER A 60 7.32 6.82 -20.01
N THR A 61 6.06 6.92 -20.44
CA THR A 61 5.67 7.86 -21.47
C THR A 61 6.00 9.25 -20.91
N GLY A 62 7.06 9.87 -21.44
CA GLY A 62 7.46 11.24 -21.10
C GLY A 62 8.39 11.35 -19.88
N THR A 63 9.67 11.50 -20.17
CA THR A 63 10.67 12.34 -19.48
C THR A 63 10.60 12.50 -17.95
N PHE A 64 10.32 11.45 -17.18
CA PHE A 64 10.56 11.48 -15.72
C PHE A 64 11.51 10.37 -15.30
N LYS A 65 12.81 10.68 -15.26
CA LYS A 65 13.82 9.83 -14.63
C LYS A 65 13.66 9.97 -13.11
N LYS A 66 13.02 8.98 -12.47
CA LYS A 66 12.93 8.92 -11.00
C LYS A 66 14.35 8.92 -10.40
N PRO A 67 14.71 9.89 -9.54
CA PRO A 67 16.03 9.89 -8.90
C PRO A 67 16.20 8.70 -7.96
N LEU A 68 17.43 8.17 -7.84
CA LEU A 68 17.76 7.01 -6.99
C LEU A 68 17.48 7.23 -5.50
N ILE A 69 17.36 8.48 -5.05
CA ILE A 69 16.91 8.85 -3.71
C ILE A 69 15.94 10.03 -3.88
N PHE A 70 14.66 9.73 -4.05
CA PHE A 70 13.58 10.69 -3.80
C PHE A 70 12.64 10.01 -2.80
N GLU A 71 13.03 10.01 -1.53
CA GLU A 71 12.02 9.86 -0.48
C GLU A 71 11.21 11.15 -0.51
N CYS A 72 9.92 11.03 -0.80
CA CYS A 72 9.01 12.17 -0.62
C CYS A 72 9.17 12.63 0.83
N PRO A 73 9.60 13.87 1.10
CA PRO A 73 9.74 14.34 2.49
C PRO A 73 8.40 14.26 3.24
N GLY A 74 7.27 14.33 2.52
CA GLY A 74 5.94 14.07 3.07
C GLY A 74 5.63 12.60 3.38
N ALA A 75 6.36 11.63 2.80
CA ALA A 75 6.14 10.20 3.03
C ALA A 75 6.81 9.68 4.31
N GLU A 76 7.74 10.42 4.91
CA GLU A 76 8.40 10.01 6.16
C GLU A 76 7.41 9.89 7.32
N LYS A 77 6.49 10.86 7.44
CA LYS A 77 5.43 10.89 8.45
C LYS A 77 4.26 9.97 8.13
N ILE A 78 4.01 9.68 6.85
CA ILE A 78 2.94 8.76 6.41
C ILE A 78 3.30 7.30 6.70
N LYS A 79 4.59 6.95 6.72
CA LYS A 79 5.07 5.58 7.02
C LYS A 79 4.96 5.20 8.49
N ARG A 80 4.74 6.15 9.41
CA ARG A 80 4.74 5.91 10.85
C ARG A 80 3.33 6.15 11.40
N VAL A 81 2.81 5.14 12.10
CA VAL A 81 1.58 5.28 12.90
C VAL A 81 1.95 6.13 14.11
N GLU A 82 1.33 7.29 14.27
CA GLU A 82 1.48 8.15 15.44
C GLU A 82 0.30 7.91 16.39
N ILE A 83 0.58 7.68 17.67
CA ILE A 83 -0.46 7.63 18.70
C ILE A 83 -0.58 9.04 19.27
N ILE A 84 -1.75 9.65 19.15
CA ILE A 84 -2.04 11.00 19.65
C ILE A 84 -3.04 10.96 20.79
N ASP A 85 -2.86 11.85 21.77
CA ASP A 85 -3.84 12.08 22.82
C ASP A 85 -5.00 12.92 22.29
N VAL A 86 -6.22 12.45 22.53
CA VAL A 86 -7.46 13.07 22.06
C VAL A 86 -8.47 13.16 23.20
N THR A 87 -9.24 14.24 23.24
CA THR A 87 -10.35 14.38 24.19
C THR A 87 -11.66 14.12 23.45
N CYS A 88 -12.45 13.17 23.93
CA CYS A 88 -13.73 12.83 23.30
C CYS A 88 -14.73 13.98 23.44
N PRO A 89 -15.32 14.51 22.35
CA PRO A 89 -16.32 15.57 22.42
C PRO A 89 -17.65 15.11 23.05
N HIS A 90 -17.92 13.80 23.07
CA HIS A 90 -19.15 13.24 23.63
C HIS A 90 -19.08 12.99 25.13
N CYS A 91 -17.97 12.44 25.63
CA CYS A 91 -17.84 12.08 27.05
C CYS A 91 -16.76 12.85 27.82
N ASN A 92 -16.04 13.75 27.15
CA ASN A 92 -14.96 14.59 27.72
C ASN A 92 -13.81 13.83 28.39
N LYS A 93 -13.72 12.51 28.18
CA LYS A 93 -12.60 11.70 28.66
C LYS A 93 -11.46 11.75 27.65
N LYS A 94 -10.24 11.70 28.19
CA LYS A 94 -9.01 11.56 27.41
C LYS A 94 -8.87 10.11 26.96
N GLY A 95 -8.47 9.93 25.71
CA GLY A 95 -8.10 8.64 25.14
C GLY A 95 -6.97 8.80 24.15
N THR A 96 -6.58 7.69 23.52
CA THR A 96 -5.55 7.67 22.49
C THR A 96 -6.15 7.25 21.16
N ALA A 97 -5.81 7.96 20.08
CA ALA A 97 -6.15 7.55 18.72
C ALA A 97 -4.88 7.14 17.98
N SER A 98 -4.95 6.02 17.23
CA SER A 98 -3.93 5.68 16.25
C SER A 98 -4.15 6.53 15.00
N ALA A 99 -3.43 7.63 14.88
CA ALA A 99 -3.33 8.34 13.62
C ALA A 99 -2.25 7.65 12.78
N ALA A 100 -2.59 6.54 12.12
CA ALA A 100 -1.99 6.33 10.80
C ALA A 100 -2.46 7.55 9.99
N GLY A 101 -1.57 8.39 9.45
CA GLY A 101 -1.86 9.77 9.00
C GLY A 101 -3.04 9.99 8.03
N PHE A 102 -3.79 8.94 7.66
CA PHE A 102 -4.99 8.90 6.85
C PHE A 102 -6.29 8.49 7.60
N GLU A 103 -6.23 7.93 8.82
CA GLU A 103 -7.41 7.52 9.59
C GLU A 103 -8.03 8.71 10.31
N ASN A 104 -9.29 9.03 10.03
CA ASN A 104 -9.95 10.25 10.53
C ASN A 104 -11.12 9.96 11.47
N GLU A 105 -11.46 8.69 11.59
CA GLU A 105 -12.50 8.18 12.46
C GLU A 105 -11.86 7.19 13.43
N PHE A 106 -12.19 7.32 14.70
CA PHE A 106 -11.83 6.33 15.71
C PHE A 106 -12.93 6.22 16.75
N ALA A 107 -13.11 5.02 17.30
CA ALA A 107 -14.07 4.80 18.38
C ALA A 107 -13.49 5.27 19.72
N CYS A 108 -14.27 6.01 20.49
CA CYS A 108 -13.89 6.35 21.85
C CYS A 108 -13.91 5.11 22.74
N GLU A 109 -12.78 4.74 23.36
CA GLU A 109 -12.71 3.60 24.28
C GLU A 109 -13.62 3.73 25.51
N SER A 110 -14.02 4.97 25.86
CA SER A 110 -14.85 5.23 27.04
C SER A 110 -16.36 5.19 26.79
N CYS A 111 -16.83 5.65 25.63
CA CYS A 111 -18.26 5.75 25.34
C CYS A 111 -18.70 5.04 24.07
N GLY A 112 -17.77 4.49 23.28
CA GLY A 112 -18.05 3.76 22.05
C GLY A 112 -18.40 4.62 20.84
N GLU A 113 -18.63 5.93 21.03
CA GLU A 113 -18.99 6.84 19.95
C GLU A 113 -17.83 7.04 18.98
N ILE A 114 -18.15 7.16 17.69
CA ILE A 114 -17.18 7.48 16.64
C ILE A 114 -16.82 8.96 16.71
N ILE A 115 -15.53 9.25 16.83
CA ILE A 115 -14.99 10.60 16.81
C ILE A 115 -14.36 10.82 15.45
N GLU A 116 -14.85 11.82 14.74
CA GLU A 116 -14.22 12.35 13.54
C GLU A 116 -13.24 13.46 13.91
N ARG A 117 -12.01 13.37 13.40
CA ARG A 117 -10.99 14.42 13.52
C ARG A 117 -10.85 15.18 12.22
N GLU A 118 -10.49 16.45 12.33
CA GLU A 118 -10.17 17.27 11.17
C GLU A 118 -8.89 16.76 10.49
N LEU A 119 -9.01 16.48 9.20
CA LEU A 119 -7.90 16.11 8.34
C LEU A 119 -7.03 17.34 8.07
N ALA A 120 -5.79 17.31 8.57
CA ALA A 120 -4.79 18.26 8.13
C ALA A 120 -4.57 18.15 6.61
N GLU A 121 -4.24 19.28 5.98
CA GLU A 121 -3.83 19.34 4.58
C GLU A 121 -2.77 18.27 4.26
N SER A 122 -3.02 17.50 3.21
CA SER A 122 -2.17 16.45 2.69
C SER A 122 -0.89 17.00 2.05
N CYS A 123 0.06 16.09 1.77
CA CYS A 123 1.26 16.43 1.02
C CYS A 123 0.97 16.87 -0.43
N ILE A 124 -0.16 16.46 -1.01
CA ILE A 124 -0.58 16.86 -2.36
C ILE A 124 -1.04 18.32 -2.35
N GLU A 125 -1.72 18.75 -1.27
CA GLU A 125 -2.14 20.15 -1.05
C GLU A 125 -0.95 21.07 -0.74
N LYS A 126 -0.02 20.62 0.10
CA LYS A 126 1.11 21.45 0.56
C LYS A 126 2.22 21.62 -0.47
N CYS A 127 2.35 20.67 -1.40
CA CYS A 127 3.48 20.63 -2.32
C CYS A 127 3.25 21.58 -3.51
N PRO A 128 4.17 22.51 -3.82
CA PRO A 128 4.05 23.40 -4.98
C PRO A 128 3.94 22.67 -6.32
N VAL A 129 4.50 21.46 -6.41
CA VAL A 129 4.46 20.59 -7.61
C VAL A 129 3.54 19.38 -7.41
N GLY A 130 2.61 19.44 -6.45
CA GLY A 130 1.72 18.33 -6.10
C GLY A 130 0.87 17.86 -7.27
N SER A 131 0.30 18.79 -8.04
CA SER A 131 -0.52 18.51 -9.23
C SER A 131 0.27 17.85 -10.35
N GLU A 132 1.50 18.30 -10.60
CA GLU A 132 2.42 17.71 -11.58
C GLU A 132 2.86 16.30 -11.15
N CYS A 133 3.11 16.11 -9.85
CA CYS A 133 3.58 14.83 -9.30
C CYS A 133 2.54 13.72 -9.42
N VAL A 134 1.26 14.01 -9.15
CA VAL A 134 0.19 12.99 -9.21
C VAL A 134 -0.55 12.97 -10.55
N GLY A 135 -0.36 14.00 -11.37
CA GLY A 135 -1.08 14.22 -12.62
C GLY A 135 -2.43 14.93 -12.41
N PRO A 136 -2.87 15.73 -13.40
CA PRO A 136 -4.02 16.64 -13.25
C PRO A 136 -5.33 15.91 -12.95
N GLU A 137 -5.57 14.75 -13.57
CA GLU A 137 -6.80 13.96 -13.34
C GLU A 137 -6.92 13.48 -11.90
N ARG A 138 -5.83 12.94 -11.33
CA ARG A 138 -5.81 12.45 -9.96
C ARG A 138 -5.85 13.60 -8.95
N TYR A 139 -5.17 14.70 -9.24
CA TYR A 139 -5.22 15.90 -8.42
C TYR A 139 -6.64 16.46 -8.34
N GLN A 140 -7.34 16.57 -9.47
CA GLN A 140 -8.71 17.06 -9.51
C GLN A 140 -9.65 16.14 -8.72
N LYS A 141 -9.57 14.82 -8.95
CA LYS A 141 -10.37 13.85 -8.20
C LYS A 141 -10.14 13.94 -6.70
N TYR A 142 -8.89 14.16 -6.27
CA TYR A 142 -8.54 14.36 -4.87
C TYR A 142 -9.19 15.63 -4.30
N MET A 143 -9.06 16.77 -4.99
CA MET A 143 -9.64 18.05 -4.57
C MET A 143 -11.17 18.04 -4.52
N ASP A 144 -11.81 17.34 -5.46
CA ASP A 144 -13.26 17.16 -5.46
C ASP A 144 -13.73 16.29 -4.29
N GLY A 145 -12.91 15.32 -3.86
CA GLY A 145 -13.14 14.55 -2.64
C GLY A 145 -13.01 15.41 -1.38
N ARG A 146 -11.99 16.28 -1.32
CA ARG A 146 -11.73 17.18 -0.19
C ARG A 146 -12.85 18.20 0.06
N LYS A 147 -13.56 18.63 -0.98
CA LYS A 147 -14.70 19.56 -0.84
C LYS A 147 -15.98 18.92 -0.29
N LYS A 148 -16.05 17.59 -0.26
CA LYS A 148 -17.23 16.81 0.15
C LYS A 148 -17.10 16.23 1.55
N ALA A 149 -15.89 16.26 2.12
CA ALA A 149 -15.56 15.90 3.49
C ALA A 149 -15.51 17.18 4.32
#